data_AF-A0A084BCP2-F1
#
_entry.id   AF-A0A084BCP2-F1
#
_cell.length_a   1.000
_cell.length_b   1.000
_cell.length_c   1.000
_cell.angle_alpha   90.00
_cell.angle_beta   90.00
_cell.angle_gamma   90.00
#
_symmetry.space_group_name_H-M   'P 1'
#
loop_
_entity.id
_entity.type
_entity.pdbx_description
1 polymer ?
#
loop_
_entity_poly.entity_id
_entity_poly.type
_entity_poly.pdbx_seq_one_letter_code
_entity_poly.pdbx_strand_id
1 'polypeptide(L)'
;MTQPDLPLHGAAASLTGLPCEVLVAVASNLTSLDDVLAFIAVCARLRAVFQGNAYHMSCLAIKHSIECEDVAWTLLLAQENQPLGVARTAFMKPHHVLRLARNAHRLEKAIEWFHKNEMKYIRREYNVADRFSASY
;
A
#
# COMPACT_ATOMS: atom_id res chain seq x y z
N MET A 1 -37.31 42.48 24.57
CA MET A 1 -35.84 42.50 24.46
C MET A 1 -35.37 41.06 24.53
N THR A 2 -35.20 40.44 23.36
CA THR A 2 -34.80 39.05 23.20
C THR A 2 -33.29 39.02 22.97
N GLN A 3 -32.60 38.38 23.91
CA GLN A 3 -31.17 38.09 23.86
C GLN A 3 -30.93 37.11 22.70
N PRO A 4 -30.07 37.41 21.72
CA PRO A 4 -29.82 36.47 20.64
C PRO A 4 -28.98 35.32 21.19
N ASP A 5 -29.47 34.10 20.95
CA ASP A 5 -28.80 32.84 21.25
C ASP A 5 -27.36 32.86 20.75
N LEU A 6 -26.42 32.61 21.67
CA LEU A 6 -25.04 32.27 21.34
C LEU A 6 -25.08 31.05 20.40
N PRO A 7 -24.40 31.08 19.25
CA PRO A 7 -24.24 29.86 18.47
C PRO A 7 -23.46 28.88 19.36
N LEU A 8 -24.02 27.70 19.58
CA LEU A 8 -23.29 26.52 20.01
C LEU A 8 -22.15 26.32 19.00
N HIS A 9 -21.01 26.95 19.29
CA HIS A 9 -19.74 26.65 18.65
C HIS A 9 -19.40 25.25 19.15
N GLY A 10 -20.02 24.25 18.53
CA GLY A 10 -19.59 22.87 18.62
C GLY A 10 -18.15 22.89 18.17
N ALA A 11 -17.24 22.96 19.13
CA ALA A 11 -15.82 22.99 18.91
C ALA A 11 -15.49 21.69 18.19
N ALA A 12 -15.42 21.74 16.86
CA ALA A 12 -14.75 20.72 16.08
C ALA A 12 -13.35 20.66 16.68
N ALA A 13 -13.07 19.62 17.47
CA ALA A 13 -11.80 19.44 18.15
C ALA A 13 -10.71 19.50 17.06
N SER A 14 -9.99 20.62 17.02
CA SER A 14 -9.02 20.83 15.95
C SER A 14 -7.89 19.82 16.14
N LEU A 15 -7.64 19.01 15.11
CA LEU A 15 -6.49 18.09 15.06
C LEU A 15 -5.16 18.84 15.30
N THR A 16 -5.12 20.15 15.05
CA THR A 16 -3.95 20.99 15.32
C THR A 16 -3.72 21.33 16.79
N GLY A 17 -4.66 21.01 17.68
CA GLY A 17 -4.52 21.18 19.13
C GLY A 17 -4.07 19.90 19.87
N LEU A 18 -4.14 18.73 19.23
CA LEU A 18 -3.80 17.45 19.87
C LEU A 18 -2.28 17.27 20.05
N PRO A 19 -1.81 16.62 21.13
CA PRO A 19 -0.40 16.26 21.30
C PRO A 19 0.14 15.40 20.14
N CYS A 20 1.44 15.49 19.88
CA CYS A 20 2.09 14.76 18.78
C CYS A 20 1.91 13.25 18.91
N GLU A 21 1.96 12.72 20.13
CA GLU A 21 1.80 11.30 20.44
C GLU A 21 0.41 10.81 20.04
N VAL A 22 -0.63 11.62 20.27
CA VAL A 22 -2.00 11.30 19.87
C VAL A 22 -2.13 11.30 18.36
N LEU A 23 -1.52 12.26 17.68
CA LEU A 23 -1.53 12.33 16.22
C LEU A 23 -0.82 11.14 15.56
N VAL A 24 0.32 10.73 16.13
CA VAL A 24 1.05 9.53 15.70
C VAL A 24 0.21 8.28 15.96
N ALA A 25 -0.47 8.18 17.11
CA ALA A 25 -1.34 7.06 17.42
C ALA A 25 -2.53 6.98 16.44
N VAL A 26 -3.18 8.10 16.12
CA VAL A 26 -4.25 8.15 15.12
C VAL A 26 -3.74 7.69 13.75
N ALA A 27 -2.63 8.26 13.28
CA ALA A 27 -2.06 7.89 11.98
C ALA A 27 -1.59 6.42 11.94
N SER A 28 -1.11 5.87 13.05
CA SER A 28 -0.68 4.47 13.15
C SER A 28 -1.84 3.46 13.18
N ASN A 29 -3.08 3.91 13.46
CA ASN A 29 -4.28 3.08 13.37
C ASN A 29 -4.95 3.14 11.99
N LEU A 30 -4.46 3.98 11.07
CA LEU A 30 -4.92 3.98 9.69
C LEU A 30 -4.34 2.76 8.97
N THR A 31 -5.22 1.93 8.42
CA THR A 31 -4.84 0.67 7.75
C THR A 31 -4.57 0.84 6.27
N SER A 32 -4.90 1.99 5.68
CA SER A 32 -4.59 2.31 4.28
C SER A 32 -3.49 3.36 4.18
N LEU A 33 -2.55 3.12 3.28
CA LEU A 33 -1.53 4.09 2.90
C LEU A 33 -2.16 5.36 2.34
N ASP A 34 -3.25 5.24 1.59
CA ASP A 34 -3.97 6.39 1.05
C ASP A 34 -4.59 7.24 2.16
N ASP A 35 -5.16 6.60 3.18
CA ASP A 35 -5.73 7.31 4.33
C ASP A 35 -4.64 8.02 5.14
N VAL A 36 -3.48 7.38 5.31
CA VAL A 36 -2.32 8.03 5.92
C VAL A 36 -1.89 9.23 5.11
N LEU A 37 -1.69 9.09 3.79
CA LEU A 37 -1.29 10.18 2.89
C LEU A 37 -2.30 11.33 2.88
N ALA A 38 -3.61 11.01 2.90
CA ALA A 38 -4.67 12.00 3.01
C ALA A 38 -4.59 12.73 4.36
N PHE A 39 -4.42 12.00 5.47
CA PHE A 39 -4.30 12.57 6.81
C PHE A 39 -3.12 13.55 6.94
N ILE A 40 -1.95 13.20 6.40
CA ILE A 40 -0.80 14.12 6.41
C ILE A 40 -0.96 15.32 5.49
N ALA A 41 -1.74 15.19 4.43
CA ALA A 41 -1.97 16.28 3.50
C ALA A 41 -2.87 17.38 4.11
N VAL A 42 -3.66 17.07 5.13
CA VAL A 42 -4.63 17.99 5.76
C VAL A 42 -4.00 19.31 6.21
N CYS A 43 -2.84 19.29 6.88
CA CYS A 43 -2.17 20.53 7.27
C CYS A 43 -0.66 20.39 7.51
N ALA A 44 0.03 21.54 7.50
CA ALA A 44 1.49 21.60 7.68
C ALA A 44 1.96 20.98 9.01
N ARG A 45 1.17 21.10 10.09
CA ARG A 45 1.50 20.51 11.39
C ARG A 45 1.50 18.99 11.34
N LEU A 46 0.46 18.39 10.75
CA LEU A 46 0.38 16.93 10.60
C LEU A 46 1.52 16.41 9.71
N ARG A 47 1.85 17.14 8.65
CA ARG A 47 3.01 16.87 7.81
C ARG A 47 4.33 16.89 8.60
N ALA A 48 4.53 17.88 9.47
CA ALA A 48 5.73 17.98 10.30
C ALA A 48 5.82 16.84 11.32
N VAL A 49 4.72 16.48 11.98
CA VAL A 49 4.65 15.33 12.91
C VAL A 49 4.98 14.03 12.18
N PHE A 50 4.47 13.86 10.97
CA PHE A 50 4.77 12.70 10.15
C PHE A 50 6.23 12.67 9.72
N GLN A 51 6.84 13.78 9.31
CA GLN A 51 8.25 13.78 8.89
C GLN A 51 9.18 13.25 9.99
N GLY A 52 8.90 13.55 11.26
CA GLY A 52 9.64 13.01 12.41
C GLY A 52 9.38 11.52 12.71
N ASN A 53 8.26 10.96 12.21
CA ASN A 53 7.80 9.59 12.50
C ASN A 53 7.54 8.76 11.23
N ALA A 54 7.99 9.24 10.07
CA ALA A 54 7.54 8.80 8.75
C ALA A 54 7.78 7.31 8.54
N TYR A 55 8.92 6.83 9.03
CA TYR A 55 9.32 5.45 8.94
C TYR A 55 8.35 4.50 9.64
N HIS A 56 8.02 4.78 10.91
CA HIS A 56 7.16 3.90 11.70
C HIS A 56 5.74 3.84 11.11
N MET A 57 5.20 5.00 10.73
CA MET A 57 3.84 5.08 10.21
C MET A 57 3.72 4.54 8.78
N SER A 58 4.73 4.75 7.94
CA SER A 58 4.75 4.16 6.59
C SER A 58 4.80 2.63 6.67
N CYS A 59 5.58 2.05 7.57
CA CYS A 59 5.67 0.59 7.69
C CYS A 59 4.37 -0.05 8.18
N LEU A 60 3.64 0.58 9.10
CA LEU A 60 2.34 0.09 9.52
C LEU A 60 1.30 0.20 8.40
N ALA A 61 1.27 1.32 7.69
CA ALA A 61 0.31 1.53 6.60
C ALA A 61 0.59 0.61 5.39
N ILE A 62 1.86 0.49 5.00
CA ILE A 62 2.30 -0.39 3.90
C ILE A 62 1.92 -1.84 4.18
N LYS A 63 2.11 -2.31 5.43
CA LYS A 63 1.80 -3.68 5.83
C LYS A 63 0.35 -4.07 5.57
N HIS A 64 -0.57 -3.11 5.72
CA HIS A 64 -1.99 -3.33 5.53
C HIS A 64 -2.47 -2.99 4.11
N SER A 65 -1.65 -2.29 3.31
CA SER A 65 -2.05 -1.80 1.98
C SER A 65 -1.54 -2.64 0.82
N ILE A 66 -0.51 -3.47 1.04
CA ILE A 66 0.03 -4.35 0.01
C ILE A 66 -0.59 -5.74 0.19
N GLU A 67 -1.54 -6.07 -0.68
CA GLU A 67 -1.98 -7.46 -0.82
C GLU A 67 -0.77 -8.35 -1.13
N CYS A 68 -0.64 -9.46 -0.38
CA CYS A 68 0.50 -10.37 -0.47
C CYS A 68 1.87 -9.74 -0.14
N GLU A 69 1.94 -8.72 0.73
CA GLU A 69 3.20 -8.10 1.19
C GLU A 69 4.24 -9.16 1.60
N ASP A 70 3.87 -10.13 2.43
CA ASP A 70 4.75 -11.21 2.89
C ASP A 70 5.39 -11.99 1.72
N VAL A 71 4.62 -12.23 0.66
CA VAL A 71 5.09 -12.94 -0.53
C VAL A 71 6.03 -12.04 -1.33
N ALA A 72 5.64 -10.80 -1.58
CA ALA A 72 6.45 -9.82 -2.30
C ALA A 72 7.79 -9.60 -1.59
N TRP A 73 7.77 -9.50 -0.26
CA TRP A 73 8.94 -9.33 0.59
C TRP A 73 9.84 -10.56 0.58
N THR A 74 9.26 -11.76 0.70
CA THR A 74 10.00 -13.03 0.59
C THR A 74 10.69 -13.16 -0.77
N LEU A 75 10.01 -12.84 -1.86
CA LEU A 75 10.58 -12.89 -3.21
C LEU A 75 11.72 -11.88 -3.38
N LEU A 76 11.58 -10.66 -2.84
CA LEU A 76 12.64 -9.67 -2.91
C LEU A 76 13.89 -10.11 -2.13
N LEU A 77 13.71 -10.64 -0.93
CA LEU A 77 14.82 -11.16 -0.12
C LEU A 77 15.51 -12.36 -0.78
N ALA A 78 14.76 -13.24 -1.43
CA ALA A 78 15.34 -14.33 -2.21
C ALA A 78 16.23 -13.81 -3.36
N GLN A 79 15.86 -12.71 -4.03
CA GLN A 79 16.71 -12.06 -5.04
C GLN A 79 18.00 -11.47 -4.46
N GLU A 80 18.03 -11.19 -3.15
CA GLU A 80 19.21 -10.71 -2.43
C GLU A 80 20.03 -11.86 -1.82
N ASN A 81 19.72 -13.11 -2.19
CA ASN A 81 20.32 -14.33 -1.63
C ASN A 81 20.16 -14.44 -0.11
N GLN A 82 19.10 -13.84 0.45
CA GLN A 82 18.77 -13.99 1.86
C GLN A 82 18.04 -15.33 2.09
N PRO A 83 18.25 -16.00 3.23
CA PRO A 83 17.56 -17.24 3.55
C PRO A 83 16.04 -17.10 3.52
N LEU A 84 15.35 -18.11 2.98
CA LEU A 84 13.88 -18.18 3.02
C LEU A 84 13.40 -18.22 4.49
N GLY A 85 12.41 -17.40 4.81
CA GLY A 85 11.89 -17.25 6.17
C GLY A 85 12.36 -15.98 6.90
N VAL A 86 13.43 -15.32 6.41
CA VAL A 86 13.91 -14.04 6.96
C VAL A 86 12.87 -12.92 6.82
N ALA A 87 11.98 -13.00 5.83
CA ALA A 87 10.92 -12.01 5.59
C ALA A 87 10.03 -11.73 6.82
N ARG A 88 9.74 -12.75 7.64
CA ARG A 88 8.87 -12.63 8.82
C ARG A 88 9.50 -11.81 9.95
N THR A 89 10.82 -11.73 9.97
CA THR A 89 11.60 -11.09 11.04
C THR A 89 12.42 -9.90 10.54
N ALA A 90 12.63 -9.78 9.23
CA ALA A 90 13.45 -8.75 8.63
C ALA A 90 12.66 -7.50 8.30
N PHE A 91 13.27 -6.37 8.63
CA PHE A 91 12.68 -5.08 8.42
C PHE A 91 12.84 -4.59 6.97
N MET A 92 11.75 -4.09 6.37
CA MET A 92 11.76 -3.50 5.02
C MET A 92 12.30 -2.06 5.02
N LYS A 93 13.61 -1.91 4.79
CA LYS A 93 14.26 -0.60 4.57
C LYS A 93 13.70 0.15 3.35
N PRO A 94 13.79 1.50 3.30
CA PRO A 94 13.24 2.32 2.20
C PRO A 94 13.69 1.91 0.78
N HIS A 95 14.94 1.48 0.61
CA HIS A 95 15.43 1.05 -0.70
C HIS A 95 14.78 -0.26 -1.18
N HIS A 96 14.31 -1.12 -0.26
CA HIS A 96 13.56 -2.31 -0.61
C HIS A 96 12.18 -1.96 -1.18
N VAL A 97 11.50 -0.98 -0.58
CA VAL A 97 10.21 -0.47 -1.07
C VAL A 97 10.38 0.03 -2.52
N LEU A 98 11.44 0.78 -2.80
CA LEU A 98 11.75 1.23 -4.16
C LEU A 98 12.03 0.07 -5.13
N ARG A 99 12.72 -0.99 -4.68
CA ARG A 99 12.94 -2.20 -5.50
C ARG A 99 11.65 -2.94 -5.77
N LEU A 100 10.77 -3.09 -4.78
CA LEU A 100 9.45 -3.71 -4.93
C LEU A 100 8.61 -2.96 -5.96
N ALA A 101 8.53 -1.64 -5.88
CA ALA A 101 7.81 -0.82 -6.85
C ALA A 101 8.35 -1.00 -8.28
N ARG A 102 9.68 -1.02 -8.44
CA ARG A 102 10.31 -1.28 -9.74
C ARG A 102 10.04 -2.69 -10.27
N ASN A 103 10.04 -3.70 -9.39
CA ASN A 103 9.76 -5.08 -9.75
C ASN A 103 8.29 -5.26 -10.16
N ALA A 104 7.35 -4.63 -9.44
CA ALA A 104 5.94 -4.62 -9.80
C ALA A 104 5.71 -4.04 -11.20
N HIS A 105 6.29 -2.86 -11.49
CA HIS A 105 6.21 -2.24 -12.82
C HIS A 105 6.78 -3.13 -13.94
N ARG A 106 7.88 -3.83 -13.68
CA ARG A 106 8.46 -4.78 -14.65
C ARG A 106 7.55 -5.99 -14.86
N LEU A 107 6.92 -6.49 -13.80
CA LEU A 107 6.00 -7.61 -13.87
C LEU A 107 4.73 -7.25 -14.65
N GLU A 108 4.16 -6.07 -14.41
CA GLU A 108 3.01 -5.57 -15.18
C GLU A 108 3.32 -5.53 -16.68
N LYS A 109 4.47 -4.96 -17.07
CA LYS A 109 4.91 -4.96 -18.47
C LYS A 109 5.08 -6.36 -19.05
N ALA A 110 5.61 -7.29 -18.27
CA ALA A 110 5.76 -8.67 -18.70
C ALA A 110 4.40 -9.36 -18.90
N ILE A 111 3.44 -9.12 -17.99
CA ILE A 111 2.06 -9.61 -18.08
C ILE A 111 1.37 -9.03 -19.32
N GLU A 112 1.51 -7.73 -19.58
CA GLU A 112 0.98 -7.07 -20.79
C GLU A 112 1.56 -7.68 -22.06
N TRP A 113 2.89 -7.86 -22.11
CA TRP A 113 3.57 -8.48 -23.23
C TRP A 113 3.06 -9.91 -23.46
N PHE A 114 2.93 -10.70 -22.40
CA PHE A 114 2.44 -12.07 -22.47
C PHE A 114 0.98 -12.13 -22.97
N HIS A 115 0.11 -11.25 -22.46
CA HIS A 115 -1.27 -11.12 -22.95
C HIS A 115 -1.34 -10.74 -24.43
N LYS A 116 -0.46 -9.84 -24.87
CA LYS A 116 -0.46 -9.36 -26.26
C LYS A 116 0.04 -10.42 -27.25
N ASN A 117 1.06 -11.17 -26.86
CA ASN A 117 1.81 -12.03 -27.79
C ASN A 117 1.48 -13.51 -27.63
N GLU A 118 1.40 -14.02 -26.40
CA GLU A 118 1.31 -15.46 -26.14
C GLU A 118 -0.13 -15.95 -25.92
N MET A 119 -0.98 -15.15 -25.28
CA MET A 119 -2.38 -15.54 -25.05
C MET A 119 -3.17 -15.84 -26.35
N LYS A 120 -2.75 -15.29 -27.49
CA LYS A 120 -3.35 -15.61 -28.80
C LYS A 120 -3.02 -17.03 -29.27
N TYR A 121 -1.82 -17.53 -28.97
CA TYR A 121 -1.41 -18.89 -29.30
C TYR A 121 -2.08 -19.89 -28.36
N ILE A 122 -2.08 -19.60 -27.06
CA ILE A 122 -2.72 -20.46 -26.05
C ILE A 122 -4.22 -20.57 -26.33
N ARG A 123 -4.94 -19.46 -26.59
CA ARG A 123 -6.37 -19.53 -26.95
C ARG A 123 -6.63 -20.31 -28.24
N ARG A 124 -5.70 -20.33 -29.20
CA ARG A 124 -5.83 -21.17 -30.41
C ARG A 124 -5.66 -22.64 -30.07
N GLU A 125 -4.68 -23.01 -29.27
CA GLU A 125 -4.46 -24.40 -28.87
C GLU A 125 -5.65 -24.96 -28.08
N TYR A 126 -6.21 -24.20 -27.13
CA TYR A 126 -7.43 -24.61 -26.42
C TYR A 126 -8.64 -24.75 -27.34
N ASN A 127 -8.88 -23.81 -28.27
CA ASN A 127 -9.97 -23.92 -29.26
C ASN A 127 -9.79 -25.09 -30.24
N VAL A 128 -8.55 -25.50 -30.51
CA VAL A 128 -8.26 -26.67 -31.34
C VAL A 128 -8.49 -27.94 -30.53
N ALA A 129 -8.00 -28.02 -29.29
CA ALA A 129 -8.22 -29.14 -28.38
C ALA A 129 -9.73 -29.38 -28.14
N ASP A 130 -10.51 -28.34 -27.84
CA ASP A 130 -11.95 -28.46 -27.61
C ASP A 130 -12.73 -28.94 -28.84
N ARG A 131 -12.32 -28.56 -30.05
CA ARG A 131 -12.93 -29.07 -31.30
C ARG A 131 -12.66 -30.55 -31.52
N PHE A 132 -11.48 -31.03 -31.15
CA PHE A 132 -11.14 -32.45 -31.24
C PHE A 132 -11.82 -33.28 -30.13
N SER A 133 -12.07 -32.69 -28.96
CA SER A 133 -12.80 -33.34 -27.86
C SER A 133 -14.32 -33.44 -28.10
N ALA A 134 -14.91 -32.53 -28.89
CA ALA A 134 -16.34 -32.55 -29.22
C ALA A 134 -16.70 -33.41 -30.45
N SER A 135 -15.71 -34.11 -31.05
CA SER A 135 -15.87 -34.91 -32.28
C SER A 135 -15.87 -36.43 -32.05
N TYR A 136 -16.08 -36.89 -30.80
CA TYR A 136 -16.24 -38.30 -30.43
C TYR A 136 -17.60 -38.56 -29.80
#